data_AF-A0A2U2DKZ4-F1
#
_entry.id   AF-A0A2U2DKZ4-F1
#
_cell.length_a   1.000
_cell.length_b   1.000
_cell.length_c   1.000
_cell.angle_alpha   90.00
_cell.angle_beta   90.00
_cell.angle_gamma   90.00
#
_symmetry.space_group_name_H-M   'P 1'
#
loop_
_entity.id
_entity.type
_entity.pdbx_description
1 polymer ?
#
loop_
_entity_poly.entity_id
_entity_poly.type
_entity_poly.pdbx_seq_one_letter_code
_entity_poly.pdbx_strand_id
1 'polypeptide(L)'
;MWQDRLTKQRPATAAEKAAIIDGARRVLKDPYSIMDAEISYFIPAGSTTTGNICIKGNAKNSFGAYTGRKGWFLDMSNNVIRYAWEGHPSCDLPGIRYQPFPEIYKLRNL
;
A
#
# COMPACT_ATOMS: atom_id res chain seq x y z
N MET A 1 20.14 -5.28 -5.18
CA MET A 1 19.52 -4.53 -6.30
C MET A 1 17.99 -4.67 -6.20
N TRP A 2 17.18 -3.70 -6.64
CA TRP A 2 15.70 -3.81 -6.55
C TRP A 2 15.16 -5.04 -7.27
N GLN A 3 15.73 -5.39 -8.44
CA GLN A 3 15.33 -6.53 -9.25
C GLN A 3 15.42 -7.86 -8.49
N ASP A 4 16.50 -8.11 -7.73
CA ASP A 4 16.67 -9.34 -6.93
C ASP A 4 15.63 -9.50 -5.82
N ARG A 5 15.07 -8.37 -5.33
CA ARG A 5 14.06 -8.40 -4.27
C ARG A 5 12.68 -8.73 -4.84
N LEU A 6 12.41 -8.34 -6.08
CA LEU A 6 11.13 -8.60 -6.74
C LEU A 6 10.89 -10.10 -6.96
N THR A 7 11.93 -10.89 -7.17
CA THR A 7 11.79 -12.36 -7.31
C THR A 7 11.37 -13.04 -6.00
N LYS A 8 11.63 -12.40 -4.85
CA LYS A 8 11.30 -12.87 -3.50
C LYS A 8 9.96 -12.33 -2.96
N GLN A 9 9.18 -11.68 -3.82
CA GLN A 9 7.86 -11.17 -3.47
C GLN A 9 6.94 -12.29 -2.95
N ARG A 10 6.15 -11.97 -1.92
CA ARG A 10 5.12 -12.86 -1.37
C ARG A 10 3.81 -12.11 -1.14
N PRO A 11 2.66 -12.79 -1.10
CA PRO A 11 1.42 -12.13 -0.70
C PRO A 11 1.57 -11.41 0.64
N ALA A 12 0.95 -10.24 0.75
CA ALA A 12 0.87 -9.51 2.03
C ALA A 12 0.04 -10.32 3.03
N THR A 13 0.55 -10.48 4.25
CA THR A 13 -0.13 -11.21 5.32
C THR A 13 -1.33 -10.42 5.85
N ALA A 14 -2.20 -11.09 6.61
CA ALA A 14 -3.33 -10.42 7.25
C ALA A 14 -2.89 -9.30 8.23
N ALA A 15 -1.80 -9.48 8.96
CA ALA A 15 -1.27 -8.48 9.89
C ALA A 15 -0.72 -7.25 9.14
N GLU A 16 -0.01 -7.47 8.03
CA GLU A 16 0.47 -6.40 7.16
C GLU A 16 -0.69 -5.60 6.57
N LYS A 17 -1.70 -6.28 6.03
CA LYS A 17 -2.94 -5.65 5.54
C LYS A 17 -3.65 -4.85 6.63
N ALA A 18 -3.75 -5.38 7.84
CA ALA A 18 -4.38 -4.68 8.96
C ALA A 18 -3.64 -3.39 9.34
N ALA A 19 -2.30 -3.43 9.38
CA ALA A 19 -1.47 -2.24 9.62
C ALA A 19 -1.64 -1.18 8.52
N ILE A 20 -1.83 -1.61 7.27
CA ILE A 20 -2.10 -0.73 6.14
C ILE A 20 -3.46 -0.06 6.24
N ILE A 21 -4.50 -0.82 6.63
CA ILE A 21 -5.84 -0.28 6.84
C ILE A 21 -5.83 0.78 7.95
N ASP A 22 -5.14 0.50 9.06
CA ASP A 22 -4.98 1.46 10.14
C ASP A 22 -4.15 2.70 9.72
N GLY A 23 -3.05 2.48 9.01
CA GLY A 23 -2.21 3.55 8.46
C GLY A 23 -2.94 4.45 7.45
N ALA A 24 -3.83 3.88 6.63
CA ALA A 24 -4.61 4.61 5.63
C ALA A 24 -5.44 5.74 6.26
N ARG A 25 -5.96 5.54 7.48
CA ARG A 25 -6.68 6.58 8.25
C ARG A 25 -5.84 7.81 8.55
N ARG A 26 -4.52 7.64 8.66
CA ARG A 26 -3.56 8.71 9.01
C ARG A 26 -2.96 9.38 7.78
N VAL A 27 -2.89 8.65 6.66
CA VAL A 27 -2.22 9.11 5.42
C VAL A 27 -3.20 9.75 4.44
N LEU A 28 -4.38 9.16 4.24
CA LEU A 28 -5.35 9.64 3.27
C LEU A 28 -6.10 10.87 3.81
N LYS A 29 -6.42 11.81 2.91
CA LYS A 29 -7.22 12.99 3.26
C LYS A 29 -8.68 12.64 3.55
N ASP A 30 -9.23 11.71 2.79
CA ASP A 30 -10.54 11.10 3.03
C ASP A 30 -10.37 9.57 2.94
N PRO A 31 -10.08 8.87 4.05
CA PRO A 31 -9.84 7.43 4.05
C PRO A 31 -11.08 6.61 3.69
N TYR A 32 -12.29 7.17 3.86
CA TYR A 32 -13.55 6.48 3.62
C TYR A 32 -13.92 6.46 2.13
N SER A 33 -13.39 7.40 1.35
CA SER A 33 -13.59 7.49 -0.09
C SER A 33 -12.76 6.52 -0.94
N ILE A 34 -11.84 5.75 -0.34
CA ILE A 34 -10.90 4.95 -1.13
C ILE A 34 -11.62 3.93 -2.02
N MET A 35 -11.22 3.85 -3.30
CA MET A 35 -11.74 2.96 -4.33
C MET A 35 -10.63 2.47 -5.26
N ASP A 36 -10.94 1.46 -6.08
CA ASP A 36 -10.04 0.82 -7.06
C ASP A 36 -8.68 0.43 -6.47
N ALA A 37 -8.74 -0.10 -5.25
CA ALA A 37 -7.57 -0.39 -4.44
C ALA A 37 -6.93 -1.73 -4.82
N GLU A 38 -5.63 -1.69 -5.09
CA GLU A 38 -4.76 -2.85 -5.22
C GLU A 38 -3.61 -2.73 -4.22
N ILE A 39 -3.17 -3.88 -3.74
CA ILE A 39 -2.01 -4.03 -2.86
C ILE A 39 -0.95 -4.84 -3.59
N SER A 40 0.30 -4.41 -3.50
CA SER A 40 1.39 -5.21 -4.01
C SER A 40 1.65 -6.42 -3.11
N TYR A 41 2.34 -7.40 -3.65
CA TYR A 41 3.03 -8.38 -2.84
C TYR A 41 4.04 -7.64 -1.95
N PHE A 42 4.30 -8.19 -0.75
CA PHE A 42 5.37 -7.71 0.11
C PHE A 42 6.71 -7.97 -0.56
N ILE A 43 7.58 -6.97 -0.59
CA ILE A 43 8.90 -7.00 -1.21
C ILE A 43 9.96 -7.00 -0.08
N PRO A 44 10.50 -8.18 0.30
CA PRO A 44 11.46 -8.29 1.40
C PRO A 44 12.71 -7.41 1.22
N ALA A 45 13.17 -6.78 2.30
CA ALA A 45 14.43 -6.03 2.37
C ALA A 45 15.38 -6.70 3.37
N GLY A 46 16.06 -7.75 2.94
CA GLY A 46 17.04 -8.46 3.77
C GLY A 46 16.45 -9.41 4.83
N SER A 47 15.17 -9.26 5.21
CA SER A 47 14.45 -10.17 6.11
C SER A 47 13.02 -10.40 5.64
N THR A 48 12.31 -11.37 6.25
CA THR A 48 10.90 -11.65 5.95
C THR A 48 9.93 -10.65 6.58
N THR A 49 10.38 -9.85 7.56
CA THR A 49 9.55 -8.92 8.34
C THR A 49 9.84 -7.44 8.05
N THR A 50 10.92 -7.15 7.33
CA THR A 50 11.30 -5.80 6.89
C THR A 50 11.26 -5.75 5.38
N GLY A 51 10.63 -4.73 4.81
CA GLY A 51 10.42 -4.66 3.37
C GLY A 51 9.43 -3.59 2.97
N ASN A 52 8.98 -3.65 1.73
CA ASN A 52 8.12 -2.62 1.16
C ASN A 52 6.81 -3.20 0.64
N ILE A 53 5.76 -2.40 0.72
CA ILE A 53 4.48 -2.65 0.06
C ILE A 53 4.09 -1.37 -0.68
N CYS A 54 3.51 -1.53 -1.86
CA CYS A 54 2.85 -0.45 -2.57
C CYS A 54 1.34 -0.66 -2.56
N ILE A 55 0.60 0.43 -2.35
CA ILE A 55 -0.85 0.47 -2.53
C ILE A 55 -1.16 1.35 -3.72
N LYS A 56 -2.04 0.92 -4.61
CA LYS A 56 -2.57 1.77 -5.69
C LYS A 56 -4.06 1.93 -5.50
N GLY A 57 -4.57 3.16 -5.50
CA GLY A 57 -5.99 3.43 -5.29
C GLY A 57 -6.35 4.87 -5.60
N ASN A 58 -7.63 5.18 -5.61
CA ASN A 58 -8.14 6.53 -5.79
C ASN A 58 -8.91 6.93 -4.52
N ALA A 59 -8.61 8.10 -3.98
CA ALA A 59 -9.25 8.65 -2.81
C ALA A 59 -9.43 10.15 -3.00
N LYS A 60 -10.45 10.73 -2.37
CA LYS A 60 -10.70 12.16 -2.42
C LYS A 60 -9.58 12.93 -1.73
N ASN A 61 -9.23 14.07 -2.31
CA ASN A 61 -8.32 15.03 -1.72
C ASN A 61 -9.02 15.90 -0.66
N SER A 62 -8.31 16.89 -0.10
CA SER A 62 -8.84 17.82 0.89
C SER A 62 -10.00 18.71 0.38
N PHE A 63 -10.25 18.76 -0.92
CA PHE A 63 -11.37 19.48 -1.53
C PHE A 63 -12.56 18.54 -1.87
N GLY A 64 -12.49 17.27 -1.47
CA GLY A 64 -13.56 16.28 -1.74
C GLY A 64 -13.59 15.74 -3.18
N ALA A 65 -12.57 16.04 -4.00
CA ALA A 65 -12.49 15.61 -5.38
C ALA A 65 -11.54 14.42 -5.57
N TYR A 66 -11.91 13.49 -6.45
CA TYR A 66 -11.00 12.46 -6.96
C TYR A 66 -10.03 13.07 -7.97
N THR A 67 -8.75 12.76 -7.83
CA THR A 67 -7.68 13.29 -8.71
C THR A 67 -6.99 12.22 -9.53
N GLY A 68 -7.62 11.04 -9.60
CA GLY A 68 -7.08 9.87 -10.27
C GLY A 68 -6.35 8.92 -9.32
N ARG A 69 -5.93 7.79 -9.88
CA ARG A 69 -5.28 6.72 -9.14
C ARG A 69 -3.87 7.13 -8.75
N LYS A 70 -3.51 6.91 -7.49
CA LYS A 70 -2.19 7.20 -6.94
C LYS A 70 -1.56 5.95 -6.33
N GLY A 71 -0.23 5.92 -6.30
CA GLY A 71 0.56 4.93 -5.59
C GLY A 71 1.00 5.45 -4.23
N TRP A 72 0.92 4.64 -3.18
CA TRP A 72 1.54 4.90 -1.89
C TRP A 72 2.57 3.83 -1.62
N PHE A 73 3.82 4.24 -1.47
CA PHE A 73 4.91 3.37 -1.07
C PHE A 73 5.00 3.34 0.45
N LEU A 74 5.00 2.13 1.00
CA LEU A 74 5.07 1.88 2.43
C LEU A 74 6.38 1.16 2.74
N ASP A 75 7.17 1.74 3.62
CA ASP A 75 8.28 1.03 4.26
C ASP A 75 7.79 0.38 5.55
N MET A 76 7.98 -0.93 5.65
CA MET A 76 7.41 -1.74 6.70
C MET A 76 8.48 -2.51 7.46
N SER A 77 8.30 -2.58 8.79
CA SER A 77 9.12 -3.42 9.66
C SER A 77 8.26 -4.00 10.77
N ASN A 78 8.23 -5.33 10.90
CA ASN A 78 7.46 -6.05 11.92
C ASN A 78 5.98 -5.64 11.97
N ASN A 79 5.33 -5.58 10.80
CA ASN A 79 3.94 -5.14 10.62
C ASN A 79 3.67 -3.69 11.04
N VAL A 80 4.71 -2.84 11.15
CA VAL A 80 4.58 -1.42 11.42
C VAL A 80 5.02 -0.62 10.20
N ILE A 81 4.18 0.33 9.77
CA ILE A 81 4.54 1.29 8.72
C ILE A 81 5.51 2.30 9.34
N ARG A 82 6.74 2.33 8.83
CA ARG A 82 7.78 3.28 9.22
C ARG A 82 7.66 4.57 8.43
N TYR A 83 7.39 4.45 7.13
CA TYR A 83 7.23 5.57 6.22
C TYR A 83 6.16 5.28 5.19
N ALA A 84 5.45 6.33 4.78
CA ALA A 84 4.46 6.29 3.70
C ALA A 84 4.70 7.49 2.76
N TRP A 85 4.91 7.20 1.48
CA TRP A 85 5.11 8.23 0.45
C TRP A 85 4.06 8.10 -0.66
N GLU A 86 3.26 9.14 -0.83
CA GLU A 86 2.33 9.27 -1.96
C GLU A 86 3.10 9.59 -3.25
N GLY A 87 2.68 8.99 -4.36
CA GLY A 87 3.24 9.22 -5.69
C GLY A 87 4.64 8.67 -5.92
N HIS A 88 5.13 7.76 -5.07
CA HIS A 88 6.50 7.26 -5.19
C HIS A 88 6.66 6.37 -6.44
N PRO A 89 7.64 6.65 -7.32
CA PRO A 89 7.77 5.98 -8.63
C PRO A 89 8.08 4.48 -8.51
N SER A 90 8.60 4.02 -7.37
CA SER A 90 8.81 2.58 -7.15
C SER A 90 7.54 1.75 -7.29
N CYS A 91 6.36 2.31 -7.03
CA CYS A 91 5.11 1.59 -7.19
C CYS A 91 4.73 1.34 -8.66
N ASP A 92 5.41 1.98 -9.61
CA ASP A 92 5.21 1.76 -11.04
C ASP A 92 6.34 0.92 -11.66
N LEU A 93 7.24 0.37 -10.84
CA LEU A 93 8.30 -0.50 -11.33
C LEU A 93 7.73 -1.77 -11.97
N PRO A 94 8.22 -2.14 -13.17
CA PRO A 94 7.85 -3.40 -13.80
C PRO A 94 8.31 -4.57 -12.92
N GLY A 95 7.43 -5.57 -12.76
CA GLY A 95 7.71 -6.78 -11.97
C GLY A 95 7.17 -6.74 -10.54
N ILE A 96 6.64 -5.63 -10.04
CA ILE A 96 5.83 -5.64 -8.82
C ILE A 96 4.51 -6.33 -9.11
N ARG A 97 4.17 -7.35 -8.31
CA ARG A 97 2.92 -8.08 -8.44
C ARG A 97 1.86 -7.38 -7.60
N TYR A 98 0.75 -7.03 -8.23
CA TYR A 98 -0.42 -6.46 -7.58
C TYR A 98 -1.55 -7.47 -7.50
N GLN A 99 -2.37 -7.31 -6.48
CA GLN A 99 -3.62 -8.03 -6.31
C GLN A 99 -4.70 -7.08 -5.81
N PRO A 100 -6.00 -7.38 -6.04
CA PRO A 100 -7.09 -6.61 -5.46
C PRO A 100 -6.94 -6.49 -3.94
N PHE A 101 -7.31 -5.33 -3.38
CA PHE A 101 -7.28 -5.09 -1.94
C PHE A 101 -8.67 -4.74 -1.37
N PRO A 102 -9.67 -5.63 -1.47
CA PRO A 102 -11.03 -5.34 -1.03
C PRO A 102 -11.14 -5.08 0.49
N GLU A 103 -10.22 -5.60 1.29
CA GLU A 103 -10.25 -5.43 2.75
C GLU A 103 -10.11 -3.96 3.18
N ILE A 104 -9.53 -3.10 2.34
CA ILE A 104 -9.42 -1.66 2.63
C ILE A 104 -10.77 -0.97 2.68
N TYR A 105 -11.80 -1.52 2.02
CA TYR A 105 -13.15 -0.96 2.04
C TYR A 105 -13.86 -1.13 3.38
N LYS A 106 -13.30 -1.90 4.31
CA LYS A 106 -13.76 -1.91 5.70
C LYS A 106 -13.72 -0.52 6.33
N LEU A 107 -12.87 0.38 5.82
CA LEU A 107 -12.85 1.79 6.23
C LEU A 107 -14.24 2.46 6.13
N ARG A 108 -15.06 2.10 5.13
CA ARG A 108 -16.36 2.72 4.86
C ARG A 108 -17.44 2.44 5.89
N ASN A 109 -17.27 1.39 6.70
CA ASN A 109 -18.29 0.86 7.60
C ASN A 109 -17.97 1.13 9.07
N LEU A 110 -17.26 2.23 9.34
CA LEU A 110 -16.84 2.68 10.66
C LEU A 110 -17.40 4.06 10.91
#